data_AF-A0A2C5ZX63-F1
#
_entry.id   AF-A0A2C5ZX63-F1
#
_cell.length_a   1.000
_cell.length_b   1.000
_cell.length_c   1.000
_cell.angle_alpha   90.00
_cell.angle_beta   90.00
_cell.angle_gamma   90.00
#
_symmetry.space_group_name_H-M   'P 1'
#
loop_
_entity.id
_entity.type
_entity.pdbx_description
1 polymer ?
#
loop_
_entity_poly.entity_id
_entity_poly.type
_entity_poly.pdbx_seq_one_letter_code
_entity_poly.pdbx_strand_id
1 'polypeptide(L)'
;MLRATKVPLAELSGERAIVTGLAADAKLFAGRGQAAEALLAAYGSIVAAEDAISGLNASAAGPRDRPGPLRPMVVQSRNGRNPNASHFRAAIPARNRDVVWWQPATRRSWMLWHELGHHRQHSDTWSWGAMSEVTVNIYSLAARRLVVPELPNEKVGHGNVKEWEAAKKYLAQPASSKDLDRAGFFTKLVMFEQLRVVFGDDFYHRLHQRSRAGPNQPARDRKHYFMTLAAAIAGENLGDYFGKWGAKPEPRTVAEMKKFPDPTEDYTTVPVYGGK
;
A
#
# COMPACT_ATOMS: atom_id res chain seq x y z
N MET A 1 8.81 -33.88 7.44
CA MET A 1 9.16 -33.46 6.06
C MET A 1 10.47 -32.68 6.00
N LEU A 2 10.56 -31.45 6.52
CA LEU A 2 11.79 -30.63 6.42
C LEU A 2 13.04 -31.34 6.96
N ARG A 3 13.01 -32.00 8.13
CA ARG A 3 14.19 -32.71 8.68
C ARG A 3 14.79 -33.78 7.74
N ALA A 4 13.96 -34.44 6.94
CA ALA A 4 14.38 -35.54 6.06
C ALA A 4 14.66 -35.10 4.62
N THR A 5 14.34 -33.85 4.25
CA THR A 5 14.47 -33.41 2.85
C THR A 5 15.93 -33.25 2.43
N LYS A 6 16.25 -33.82 1.26
CA LYS A 6 17.49 -33.59 0.49
C LYS A 6 17.29 -32.57 -0.64
N VAL A 7 16.05 -32.11 -0.86
CA VAL A 7 15.72 -31.08 -1.83
C VAL A 7 16.15 -29.71 -1.27
N PRO A 8 16.84 -28.85 -2.05
CA PRO A 8 17.35 -27.58 -1.55
C PRO A 8 16.25 -26.52 -1.35
N LEU A 9 15.02 -26.80 -1.79
CA LEU A 9 13.86 -25.92 -1.70
C LEU A 9 12.82 -26.43 -0.72
N ALA A 10 12.12 -25.49 -0.09
CA ALA A 10 10.94 -25.74 0.73
C ALA A 10 9.80 -24.84 0.24
N GLU A 11 8.58 -25.37 0.34
CA GLU A 11 7.36 -24.64 0.07
C GLU A 11 6.37 -24.86 1.21
N LEU A 12 5.73 -23.77 1.65
CA LEU A 12 4.57 -23.79 2.52
C LEU A 12 3.38 -23.25 1.73
N SER A 13 2.36 -24.10 1.58
CA SER A 13 1.12 -23.75 0.89
C SER A 13 0.04 -23.45 1.92
N GLY A 14 -0.28 -22.17 2.11
CA GLY A 14 -1.40 -21.73 2.94
C GLY A 14 -2.65 -21.40 2.12
N GLU A 15 -3.70 -21.01 2.82
CA GLU A 15 -4.98 -20.60 2.22
C GLU A 15 -4.88 -19.29 1.44
N ARG A 16 -4.08 -18.34 1.94
CA ARG A 16 -3.98 -16.96 1.39
C ARG A 16 -2.67 -16.65 0.68
N ALA A 17 -1.64 -17.48 0.83
CA ALA A 17 -0.33 -17.27 0.22
C ALA A 17 0.43 -18.59 0.06
N ILE A 18 1.40 -18.62 -0.86
CA ILE A 18 2.37 -19.71 -1.02
C ILE A 18 3.76 -19.13 -0.74
N VAL A 19 4.55 -19.77 0.11
CA VAL A 19 5.89 -19.30 0.50
C VAL A 19 6.92 -20.31 0.02
N THR A 20 7.84 -19.88 -0.85
CA THR A 20 8.81 -20.77 -1.50
C THR A 20 10.22 -20.20 -1.35
N GLY A 21 11.20 -21.05 -0.99
CA GLY A 21 12.59 -20.61 -0.83
C GLY A 21 13.53 -21.73 -0.42
N LEU A 22 14.66 -21.39 0.20
CA LEU A 22 15.68 -22.36 0.56
C LEU A 22 15.22 -23.21 1.76
N ALA A 23 15.30 -24.54 1.61
CA ALA A 23 14.99 -25.47 2.68
C ALA A 23 15.89 -25.28 3.91
N ALA A 24 17.15 -24.86 3.71
CA ALA A 24 18.08 -24.56 4.80
C ALA A 24 17.60 -23.41 5.68
N ASP A 25 17.04 -22.35 5.10
CA ASP A 25 16.53 -21.21 5.85
C ASP A 25 15.18 -21.53 6.51
N ALA A 26 14.29 -22.25 5.83
CA ALA A 26 13.07 -22.77 6.44
C ALA A 26 13.40 -23.67 7.67
N LYS A 27 14.40 -24.56 7.53
CA LYS A 27 14.90 -25.40 8.63
C LYS A 27 15.45 -24.57 9.80
N LEU A 28 16.20 -23.51 9.51
CA LEU A 28 16.78 -22.62 10.52
C LEU A 28 15.69 -22.05 11.44
N PHE A 29 14.61 -21.51 10.88
CA PHE A 29 13.55 -20.89 11.68
C PHE A 29 12.59 -21.91 12.30
N ALA A 30 12.31 -23.03 11.60
CA ALA A 30 11.58 -24.15 12.21
C ALA A 30 12.33 -24.70 13.44
N GLY A 31 13.67 -24.78 13.38
CA GLY A 31 14.52 -25.18 14.51
C GLY A 31 14.51 -24.19 15.68
N ARG A 32 14.08 -22.94 15.46
CA ARG A 32 13.83 -21.93 16.51
C ARG A 32 12.41 -21.99 17.08
N GLY A 33 11.63 -23.02 16.72
CA GLY A 33 10.25 -23.19 17.16
C GLY A 33 9.21 -22.47 16.30
N GLN A 34 9.56 -21.99 15.09
CA GLN A 34 8.55 -21.45 14.17
C GLN A 34 7.57 -22.54 13.74
N ALA A 35 6.30 -22.40 14.11
CA ALA A 35 5.22 -23.19 13.53
C ALA A 35 4.90 -22.70 12.10
N ALA A 36 4.71 -23.63 11.16
CA ALA A 36 4.42 -23.30 9.76
C ALA A 36 3.06 -22.58 9.63
N GLU A 37 2.08 -23.03 10.40
CA GLU A 37 0.72 -22.49 10.46
C GLU A 37 0.73 -21.03 10.95
N ALA A 38 1.55 -20.73 11.96
CA ALA A 38 1.69 -19.36 12.48
C ALA A 38 2.31 -18.41 11.44
N LEU A 39 3.27 -18.90 10.65
CA LEU A 39 3.87 -18.13 9.55
C LEU A 39 2.84 -17.90 8.42
N LEU A 40 2.13 -18.94 8.00
CA LEU A 40 1.08 -18.84 6.98
C LEU A 40 -0.08 -17.92 7.42
N ALA A 41 -0.47 -17.97 8.69
CA ALA A 41 -1.46 -17.06 9.26
C ALA A 41 -0.99 -15.60 9.21
N ALA A 42 0.31 -15.33 9.42
CA ALA A 42 0.86 -13.99 9.29
C ALA A 42 0.83 -13.46 7.84
N TYR A 43 1.12 -14.31 6.85
CA TYR A 43 0.90 -13.92 5.45
C TYR A 43 -0.58 -13.69 5.15
N GLY A 44 -1.45 -14.52 5.71
CA GLY A 44 -2.90 -14.36 5.59
C GLY A 44 -3.41 -13.03 6.14
N SER A 45 -2.91 -12.59 7.31
CA SER A 45 -3.31 -11.30 7.89
C SER A 45 -2.80 -10.10 7.09
N ILE A 46 -1.61 -10.19 6.50
CA ILE A 46 -1.08 -9.16 5.58
C ILE A 46 -1.99 -9.04 4.35
N VAL A 47 -2.23 -10.16 3.66
CA VAL A 47 -3.12 -10.20 2.49
C VAL A 47 -4.51 -9.67 2.84
N ALA A 48 -5.07 -10.05 3.98
CA ALA A 48 -6.38 -9.56 4.43
C ALA A 48 -6.39 -8.04 4.72
N ALA A 49 -5.34 -7.49 5.31
CA ALA A 49 -5.23 -6.05 5.57
C ALA A 49 -5.20 -5.24 4.27
N GLU A 50 -4.48 -5.72 3.26
CA GLU A 50 -4.42 -5.07 1.96
C GLU A 50 -5.71 -5.24 1.15
N ASP A 51 -6.37 -6.40 1.27
CA ASP A 51 -7.70 -6.62 0.68
C ASP A 51 -8.76 -5.71 1.32
N ALA A 52 -8.69 -5.50 2.63
CA ALA A 52 -9.61 -4.64 3.37
C ALA A 52 -9.55 -3.20 2.85
N ILE A 53 -8.38 -2.56 2.78
CA ILE A 53 -8.26 -1.19 2.25
C ILE A 53 -8.59 -1.10 0.75
N SER A 54 -8.49 -2.21 0.03
CA SER A 54 -8.95 -2.33 -1.37
C SER A 54 -10.48 -2.36 -1.49
N GLY A 55 -11.22 -2.34 -0.36
CA GLY A 55 -12.67 -2.47 -0.32
C GLY A 55 -13.17 -3.83 -0.81
N LEU A 56 -12.35 -4.88 -0.68
CA LEU A 56 -12.72 -6.24 -1.04
C LEU A 56 -13.44 -6.92 0.13
N ASN A 57 -14.62 -7.47 -0.14
CA ASN A 57 -15.46 -8.12 0.86
C ASN A 57 -15.94 -9.47 0.31
N ALA A 58 -15.71 -10.56 1.06
CA ALA A 58 -16.10 -11.91 0.65
C ALA A 58 -17.61 -12.04 0.36
N SER A 59 -18.44 -11.25 1.04
CA SER A 59 -19.89 -11.22 0.89
C SER A 59 -20.39 -10.17 -0.10
N ALA A 60 -19.49 -9.48 -0.83
CA ALA A 60 -19.90 -8.47 -1.82
C ALA A 60 -20.81 -9.10 -2.88
N ALA A 61 -21.86 -8.37 -3.32
CA ALA A 61 -22.78 -8.87 -4.34
C ALA A 61 -22.05 -9.15 -5.68
N GLY A 62 -21.18 -8.23 -6.10
CA GLY A 62 -20.39 -8.35 -7.32
C GLY A 62 -19.10 -9.15 -7.10
N PRO A 63 -18.76 -10.12 -7.97
CA PRO A 63 -17.53 -10.90 -7.82
C PRO A 63 -16.24 -10.06 -7.95
N ARG A 64 -16.31 -8.90 -8.64
CA ARG A 64 -15.18 -7.96 -8.77
C ARG A 64 -14.76 -7.32 -7.46
N ASP A 65 -15.64 -7.29 -6.46
CA ASP A 65 -15.40 -6.67 -5.16
C ASP A 65 -15.18 -7.73 -4.08
N ARG A 66 -14.97 -9.00 -4.47
CA ARG A 66 -14.57 -10.08 -3.56
C ARG A 66 -13.06 -10.29 -3.63
N PRO A 67 -12.39 -10.70 -2.54
CA PRO A 67 -11.02 -11.15 -2.60
C PRO A 67 -10.87 -12.29 -3.61
N GLY A 68 -9.81 -12.25 -4.41
CA GLY A 68 -9.52 -13.33 -5.36
C GLY A 68 -9.24 -14.65 -4.63
N PRO A 69 -9.58 -15.80 -5.25
CA PRO A 69 -9.19 -17.13 -4.73
C PRO A 69 -7.71 -17.44 -5.01
N LEU A 70 -7.04 -16.62 -5.83
CA LEU A 70 -5.63 -16.78 -6.17
C LEU A 70 -4.75 -16.38 -4.98
N ARG A 71 -3.63 -17.08 -4.85
CA ARG A 71 -2.68 -16.90 -3.75
C ARG A 71 -1.39 -16.28 -4.28
N PRO A 72 -1.00 -15.08 -3.83
CA PRO A 72 0.32 -14.55 -4.18
C PRO A 72 1.42 -15.48 -3.66
N MET A 73 2.45 -15.66 -4.49
CA MET A 73 3.65 -16.38 -4.11
C MET A 73 4.65 -15.42 -3.47
N VAL A 74 5.17 -15.76 -2.30
CA VAL A 74 6.31 -15.08 -1.69
C VAL A 74 7.54 -15.94 -1.90
N VAL A 75 8.47 -15.45 -2.71
CA VAL A 75 9.62 -16.22 -3.18
C VAL A 75 10.90 -15.65 -2.58
N GLN A 76 11.67 -16.50 -1.91
CA GLN A 76 13.04 -16.17 -1.55
C GLN A 76 13.91 -16.17 -2.81
N SER A 77 14.35 -15.00 -3.22
CA SER A 77 15.21 -14.81 -4.40
C SER A 77 16.69 -14.82 -4.03
N ARG A 78 17.54 -14.97 -5.04
CA ARG A 78 19.00 -14.86 -4.91
C ARG A 78 19.42 -13.45 -4.50
N ASN A 79 20.54 -13.36 -3.78
CA ASN A 79 21.18 -12.08 -3.48
C ASN A 79 21.63 -11.37 -4.78
N GLY A 80 21.81 -10.05 -4.71
CA GLY A 80 22.14 -9.22 -5.89
C GLY A 80 20.93 -8.67 -6.64
N ARG A 81 19.70 -8.99 -6.20
CA ARG A 81 18.48 -8.28 -6.59
C ARG A 81 17.90 -7.52 -5.39
N ASN A 82 17.21 -6.44 -5.69
CA ASN A 82 16.33 -5.77 -4.74
C ASN A 82 15.02 -6.55 -4.61
N PRO A 83 14.30 -6.38 -3.50
CA PRO A 83 12.90 -6.76 -3.41
C PRO A 83 12.13 -6.29 -4.66
N ASN A 84 11.23 -7.14 -5.16
CA ASN A 84 10.43 -6.81 -6.34
C ASN A 84 9.16 -7.65 -6.41
N ALA A 85 8.12 -7.04 -6.93
CA ALA A 85 6.87 -7.68 -7.30
C ALA A 85 6.75 -7.78 -8.82
N SER A 86 6.16 -8.87 -9.27
CA SER A 86 5.75 -9.04 -10.68
C SER A 86 4.52 -9.94 -10.71
N HIS A 87 4.07 -10.35 -11.90
CA HIS A 87 2.99 -11.31 -12.03
C HIS A 87 3.25 -12.52 -11.12
N PHE A 88 2.21 -12.91 -10.38
CA PHE A 88 2.16 -14.07 -9.47
C PHE A 88 2.99 -13.97 -8.17
N ARG A 89 4.09 -13.20 -8.13
CA ARG A 89 5.04 -13.26 -7.00
C ARG A 89 5.52 -11.91 -6.45
N ALA A 90 5.80 -11.92 -5.16
CA ALA A 90 6.70 -10.99 -4.47
C ALA A 90 8.02 -11.72 -4.19
N ALA A 91 9.16 -11.19 -4.65
CA ALA A 91 10.48 -11.73 -4.33
C ALA A 91 11.16 -10.94 -3.22
N ILE A 92 11.66 -11.68 -2.23
CA ILE A 92 12.46 -11.14 -1.14
C ILE A 92 13.87 -11.74 -1.24
N PRO A 93 14.96 -10.95 -1.25
CA PRO A 93 16.31 -11.48 -1.37
C PRO A 93 16.72 -12.37 -0.20
N ALA A 94 17.57 -13.37 -0.44
CA ALA A 94 17.99 -14.34 0.58
C ALA A 94 18.67 -13.72 1.82
N ARG A 95 19.32 -12.56 1.68
CA ARG A 95 19.84 -11.77 2.81
C ARG A 95 18.75 -11.34 3.80
N ASN A 96 17.49 -11.29 3.37
CA ASN A 96 16.30 -11.01 4.17
C ASN A 96 15.46 -12.28 4.41
N ARG A 97 16.12 -13.44 4.55
CA ARG A 97 15.46 -14.74 4.81
C ARG A 97 14.56 -14.76 6.04
N ASP A 98 14.82 -13.93 7.04
CA ASP A 98 13.98 -13.78 8.23
C ASP A 98 12.60 -13.19 7.86
N VAL A 99 12.55 -12.21 6.97
CA VAL A 99 11.27 -11.67 6.46
C VAL A 99 10.43 -12.76 5.78
N VAL A 100 11.07 -13.73 5.14
CA VAL A 100 10.37 -14.82 4.44
C VAL A 100 9.90 -15.93 5.41
N TRP A 101 10.76 -16.32 6.34
CA TRP A 101 10.61 -17.58 7.09
C TRP A 101 10.38 -17.41 8.60
N TRP A 102 10.45 -16.18 9.13
CA TRP A 102 10.32 -15.91 10.56
C TRP A 102 9.15 -14.95 10.82
N GLN A 103 8.08 -15.49 11.42
CA GLN A 103 6.82 -14.77 11.58
C GLN A 103 6.95 -13.39 12.23
N PRO A 104 7.77 -13.19 13.29
CA PRO A 104 7.94 -11.87 13.88
C PRO A 104 8.52 -10.82 12.91
N ALA A 105 9.41 -11.24 12.00
CA ALA A 105 9.98 -10.37 10.98
C ALA A 105 9.01 -10.17 9.81
N THR A 106 8.37 -11.24 9.32
CA THR A 106 7.32 -11.20 8.30
C THR A 106 6.23 -10.18 8.65
N ARG A 107 5.73 -10.24 9.90
CA ARG A 107 4.66 -9.35 10.39
C ARG A 107 5.06 -7.90 10.58
N ARG A 108 6.33 -7.53 10.46
CA ARG A 108 6.81 -6.15 10.70
C ARG A 108 7.55 -5.58 9.49
N SER A 109 7.57 -6.32 8.38
CA SER A 109 8.36 -5.98 7.22
C SER A 109 7.60 -5.07 6.28
N TRP A 110 7.90 -3.77 6.34
CA TRP A 110 7.42 -2.81 5.33
C TRP A 110 7.77 -3.24 3.92
N MET A 111 8.97 -3.78 3.72
CA MET A 111 9.42 -4.33 2.44
C MET A 111 8.47 -5.40 1.92
N LEU A 112 8.05 -6.35 2.77
CA LEU A 112 7.14 -7.41 2.33
C LEU A 112 5.75 -6.87 2.01
N TRP A 113 5.20 -5.99 2.86
CA TRP A 113 3.90 -5.36 2.62
C TRP A 113 3.92 -4.55 1.33
N HIS A 114 5.01 -3.83 1.08
CA HIS A 114 5.21 -3.06 -0.14
C HIS A 114 5.19 -3.96 -1.38
N GLU A 115 5.96 -5.05 -1.38
CA GLU A 115 5.96 -5.96 -2.55
C GLU A 115 4.60 -6.63 -2.80
N LEU A 116 3.87 -7.01 -1.74
CA LEU A 116 2.53 -7.57 -1.90
C LEU A 116 1.51 -6.50 -2.34
N GLY A 117 1.65 -5.26 -1.86
CA GLY A 117 0.82 -4.13 -2.23
C GLY A 117 0.89 -3.79 -3.72
N HIS A 118 2.03 -4.04 -4.39
CA HIS A 118 2.14 -3.82 -5.84
C HIS A 118 1.13 -4.65 -6.64
N HIS A 119 0.74 -5.85 -6.17
CA HIS A 119 -0.28 -6.67 -6.83
C HIS A 119 -1.69 -6.07 -6.77
N ARG A 120 -1.90 -5.11 -5.87
CA ARG A 120 -3.18 -4.41 -5.68
C ARG A 120 -3.16 -3.01 -6.26
N GLN A 121 -2.03 -2.53 -6.78
CA GLN A 121 -1.95 -1.16 -7.27
C GLN A 121 -2.79 -0.98 -8.55
N HIS A 122 -3.63 0.06 -8.56
CA HIS A 122 -4.50 0.40 -9.68
C HIS A 122 -3.77 1.28 -10.70
N SER A 123 -2.76 0.69 -11.35
CA SER A 123 -1.88 1.38 -12.29
C SER A 123 -2.55 1.74 -13.61
N ASP A 124 -3.62 1.05 -14.01
CA ASP A 124 -4.31 1.29 -15.28
C ASP A 124 -5.43 2.33 -15.21
N THR A 125 -5.73 2.86 -14.03
CA THR A 125 -6.88 3.76 -13.83
C THR A 125 -6.48 5.08 -13.17
N TRP A 126 -6.07 5.07 -11.91
CA TRP A 126 -5.90 6.30 -11.13
C TRP A 126 -4.47 6.53 -10.64
N SER A 127 -3.64 5.49 -10.52
CA SER A 127 -2.23 5.67 -10.17
C SER A 127 -1.41 6.03 -11.42
N TRP A 128 -0.77 7.20 -11.40
CA TRP A 128 0.08 7.68 -12.52
C TRP A 128 1.56 7.37 -12.28
N GLY A 129 2.40 7.53 -13.32
CA GLY A 129 3.79 7.04 -13.30
C GLY A 129 4.64 7.52 -12.12
N ALA A 130 4.46 8.77 -11.69
CA ALA A 130 5.19 9.35 -10.54
C ALA A 130 4.75 8.77 -9.18
N MET A 131 3.70 7.93 -9.15
CA MET A 131 3.07 7.33 -7.97
C MET A 131 3.23 5.81 -7.90
N SER A 132 4.00 5.22 -8.82
CA SER A 132 4.31 3.78 -8.86
C SER A 132 4.87 3.25 -7.53
N GLU A 133 5.83 3.97 -6.95
CA GLU A 133 6.44 3.63 -5.64
C GLU A 133 5.74 4.30 -4.45
N VAL A 134 4.60 4.98 -4.68
CA VAL A 134 3.89 5.76 -3.66
C VAL A 134 2.58 5.08 -3.30
N THR A 135 1.71 4.85 -4.27
CA THR A 135 0.35 4.34 -4.06
C THR A 135 0.33 2.90 -3.55
N VAL A 136 1.39 2.13 -3.82
CA VAL A 136 1.63 0.83 -3.18
C VAL A 136 1.65 0.92 -1.66
N ASN A 137 2.15 2.03 -1.12
CA ASN A 137 2.27 2.20 0.33
C ASN A 137 0.94 2.54 1.02
N ILE A 138 -0.17 2.75 0.29
CA ILE A 138 -1.51 2.75 0.90
C ILE A 138 -1.81 1.37 1.52
N TYR A 139 -1.40 0.31 0.82
CA TYR A 139 -1.50 -1.07 1.29
C TYR A 139 -0.51 -1.35 2.42
N SER A 140 0.74 -0.87 2.31
CA SER A 140 1.73 -0.98 3.40
C SER A 140 1.27 -0.30 4.70
N LEU A 141 0.62 0.87 4.58
CA LEU A 141 0.04 1.56 5.73
C LEU A 141 -1.15 0.80 6.32
N ALA A 142 -2.00 0.17 5.50
CA ALA A 142 -3.07 -0.69 5.98
C ALA A 142 -2.53 -1.93 6.72
N ALA A 143 -1.53 -2.60 6.15
CA ALA A 143 -0.84 -3.71 6.79
C ALA A 143 -0.23 -3.29 8.13
N ARG A 144 0.44 -2.14 8.19
CA ARG A 144 0.94 -1.58 9.45
C ARG A 144 -0.18 -1.44 10.49
N ARG A 145 -1.30 -0.80 10.14
CA ARG A 145 -2.41 -0.54 11.07
C ARG A 145 -3.09 -1.82 11.56
N LEU A 146 -3.25 -2.81 10.69
CA LEU A 146 -4.09 -3.99 10.97
C LEU A 146 -3.30 -5.23 11.40
N VAL A 147 -2.04 -5.38 10.98
CA VAL A 147 -1.21 -6.56 11.31
C VAL A 147 -0.41 -6.36 12.59
N VAL A 148 -0.02 -5.12 12.89
CA VAL A 148 0.76 -4.76 14.09
C VAL A 148 0.25 -3.47 14.75
N PRO A 149 -1.04 -3.39 15.12
CA PRO A 149 -1.62 -2.22 15.77
C PRO A 149 -0.91 -1.86 17.09
N GLU A 150 -0.28 -2.84 17.73
CA GLU A 150 0.45 -2.68 18.98
C GLU A 150 1.84 -2.05 18.81
N LEU A 151 2.35 -1.91 17.58
CA LEU A 151 3.70 -1.41 17.34
C LEU A 151 3.72 0.12 17.55
N PRO A 152 4.46 0.62 18.54
CA PRO A 152 4.44 2.04 18.86
C PRO A 152 5.14 2.86 17.76
N ASN A 153 4.78 4.13 17.65
CA ASN A 153 5.21 5.01 16.56
C ASN A 153 6.74 5.16 16.45
N GLU A 154 7.49 4.95 17.54
CA GLU A 154 8.95 5.05 17.56
C GLU A 154 9.64 3.82 16.97
N LYS A 155 8.91 2.69 16.85
CA LYS A 155 9.42 1.41 16.34
C LYS A 155 8.97 1.11 14.91
N VAL A 156 8.15 1.98 14.30
CA VAL A 156 7.74 1.82 12.90
C VAL A 156 8.79 2.40 11.96
N GLY A 157 9.12 1.66 10.89
CA GLY A 157 10.08 2.13 9.88
C GLY A 157 9.54 3.30 9.05
N HIS A 158 8.25 3.28 8.73
CA HIS A 158 7.56 4.24 7.86
C HIS A 158 6.11 4.48 8.34
N GLY A 159 5.47 5.50 7.79
CA GLY A 159 4.19 6.01 8.27
C GLY A 159 4.33 6.62 9.66
N ASN A 160 5.35 7.45 9.86
CA ASN A 160 5.75 7.95 11.18
C ASN A 160 5.77 9.48 11.23
N VAL A 161 5.90 10.02 12.45
CA VAL A 161 5.91 11.48 12.69
C VAL A 161 7.00 12.20 11.89
N LYS A 162 8.18 11.60 11.65
CA LYS A 162 9.24 12.25 10.87
C LYS A 162 8.83 12.48 9.41
N GLU A 163 8.06 11.55 8.83
CA GLU A 163 7.52 11.69 7.48
C GLU A 163 6.42 12.76 7.43
N TRP A 164 5.62 12.89 8.49
CA TRP A 164 4.68 14.01 8.64
C TRP A 164 5.41 15.35 8.73
N GLU A 165 6.45 15.47 9.56
CA GLU A 165 7.25 16.69 9.66
C GLU A 165 7.93 17.06 8.33
N ALA A 166 8.41 16.08 7.57
CA ALA A 166 8.97 16.29 6.24
C ALA A 166 7.91 16.80 5.25
N ALA A 167 6.68 16.27 5.33
CA ALA A 167 5.55 16.75 4.54
C ALA A 167 5.13 18.18 4.89
N LYS A 168 5.07 18.54 6.18
CA LYS A 168 4.82 19.92 6.61
C LYS A 168 5.86 20.89 6.05
N LYS A 169 7.14 20.52 6.11
CA LYS A 169 8.23 21.32 5.51
C LYS A 169 8.06 21.48 4.00
N TYR A 170 7.59 20.44 3.30
CA TYR A 170 7.27 20.52 1.88
C TYR A 170 6.07 21.46 1.62
N LEU A 171 4.97 21.32 2.37
CA LEU A 171 3.76 22.13 2.23
C LEU A 171 4.03 23.63 2.48
N ALA A 172 4.95 23.95 3.40
CA ALA A 172 5.37 25.31 3.72
C ALA A 172 6.22 25.99 2.63
N GLN A 173 6.66 25.25 1.59
CA GLN A 173 7.39 25.85 0.47
C GLN A 173 6.49 26.77 -0.37
N PRO A 174 7.07 27.79 -1.03
CA PRO A 174 6.35 28.61 -2.01
C PRO A 174 5.66 27.74 -3.07
N ALA A 175 4.47 28.14 -3.52
CA ALA A 175 3.70 27.38 -4.51
C ALA A 175 4.47 27.14 -5.82
N SER A 176 5.32 28.08 -6.23
CA SER A 176 6.18 27.97 -7.42
C SER A 176 7.25 26.87 -7.31
N SER A 177 7.65 26.49 -6.10
CA SER A 177 8.67 25.47 -5.84
C SER A 177 8.07 24.07 -5.65
N LYS A 178 6.75 23.95 -5.48
CA LYS A 178 6.08 22.68 -5.21
C LYS A 178 5.81 21.90 -6.49
N ASP A 179 6.24 20.64 -6.49
CA ASP A 179 5.99 19.67 -7.55
C ASP A 179 5.80 18.29 -6.91
N LEU A 180 4.55 17.88 -6.77
CA LEU A 180 4.22 16.60 -6.13
C LEU A 180 4.85 15.44 -6.88
N ASP A 181 4.98 15.51 -8.21
CA ASP A 181 5.50 14.40 -9.01
C ASP A 181 7.01 14.20 -8.78
N ARG A 182 7.71 15.22 -8.27
CA ARG A 182 9.15 15.20 -7.96
C ARG A 182 9.49 15.14 -6.47
N ALA A 183 8.50 15.21 -5.59
CA ALA A 183 8.71 15.12 -4.14
C ALA A 183 9.27 13.74 -3.70
N GLY A 184 9.69 13.59 -2.45
CA GLY A 184 10.09 12.30 -1.91
C GLY A 184 8.90 11.33 -1.79
N PHE A 185 9.11 10.02 -1.95
CA PHE A 185 8.01 9.03 -1.95
C PHE A 185 7.10 9.11 -0.72
N PHE A 186 7.70 9.19 0.48
CA PHE A 186 6.94 9.28 1.73
C PHE A 186 6.28 10.66 1.94
N THR A 187 6.86 11.73 1.40
CA THR A 187 6.20 13.05 1.35
C THR A 187 4.94 12.99 0.49
N LYS A 188 5.01 12.36 -0.69
CA LYS A 188 3.83 12.14 -1.55
C LYS A 188 2.79 11.27 -0.86
N LEU A 189 3.22 10.22 -0.15
CA LEU A 189 2.34 9.31 0.57
C LEU A 189 1.47 10.02 1.62
N VAL A 190 1.98 11.08 2.26
CA VAL A 190 1.20 11.86 3.24
C VAL A 190 -0.06 12.47 2.61
N MET A 191 -0.02 12.93 1.37
CA MET A 191 -1.24 13.40 0.67
C MET A 191 -2.30 12.29 0.63
N PHE A 192 -1.89 11.07 0.28
CA PHE A 192 -2.81 9.93 0.23
C PHE A 192 -3.31 9.53 1.62
N GLU A 193 -2.45 9.52 2.64
CA GLU A 193 -2.89 9.19 4.00
C GLU A 193 -3.82 10.26 4.60
N GLN A 194 -3.60 11.55 4.31
CA GLN A 194 -4.51 12.61 4.76
C GLN A 194 -5.94 12.38 4.25
N LEU A 195 -6.12 11.99 2.98
CA LEU A 195 -7.45 11.64 2.46
C LEU A 195 -8.10 10.50 3.27
N ARG A 196 -7.33 9.49 3.68
CA ARG A 196 -7.84 8.42 4.55
C ARG A 196 -8.20 8.93 5.94
N VAL A 197 -7.39 9.81 6.53
CA VAL A 197 -7.61 10.33 7.88
C VAL A 197 -8.85 11.23 7.92
N VAL A 198 -9.03 12.06 6.89
CA VAL A 198 -10.18 12.97 6.77
C VAL A 198 -11.48 12.21 6.50
N PHE A 199 -11.49 11.31 5.51
CA PHE A 199 -12.72 10.69 5.02
C PHE A 199 -12.93 9.24 5.48
N GLY A 200 -12.00 8.70 6.27
CA GLY A 200 -11.98 7.32 6.71
C GLY A 200 -11.51 6.32 5.64
N ASP A 201 -11.39 5.05 6.03
CA ASP A 201 -10.99 3.96 5.12
C ASP A 201 -11.98 3.78 3.96
N ASP A 202 -13.25 4.17 4.17
CA ASP A 202 -14.31 4.10 3.16
C ASP A 202 -14.01 4.95 1.90
N PHE A 203 -13.20 6.01 2.03
CA PHE A 203 -12.70 6.75 0.88
C PHE A 203 -11.97 5.84 -0.11
N TYR A 204 -11.02 5.05 0.40
CA TYR A 204 -10.26 4.12 -0.43
C TYR A 204 -11.10 2.93 -0.86
N HIS A 205 -12.03 2.43 -0.04
CA HIS A 205 -12.95 1.38 -0.47
C HIS A 205 -13.74 1.82 -1.71
N ARG A 206 -14.36 3.00 -1.68
CA ARG A 206 -15.11 3.57 -2.81
C ARG A 206 -14.21 3.86 -4.00
N LEU A 207 -13.00 4.38 -3.79
CA LEU A 207 -12.03 4.66 -4.85
C LEU A 207 -11.67 3.39 -5.61
N HIS A 208 -11.32 2.33 -4.89
CA HIS A 208 -10.94 1.05 -5.47
C HIS A 208 -12.12 0.36 -6.16
N GLN A 209 -13.33 0.37 -5.56
CA GLN A 209 -14.54 -0.18 -6.19
C GLN A 209 -14.89 0.55 -7.49
N ARG A 210 -14.93 1.89 -7.47
CA ARG A 210 -15.20 2.69 -8.68
C ARG A 210 -14.09 2.51 -9.72
N SER A 211 -12.85 2.36 -9.29
CA SER A 211 -11.75 2.04 -10.21
C SER A 211 -11.88 0.66 -10.85
N ARG A 212 -12.33 -0.38 -10.13
CA ARG A 212 -12.55 -1.72 -10.72
C ARG A 212 -13.71 -1.72 -11.70
N ALA A 213 -14.71 -0.87 -11.48
CA ALA A 213 -15.87 -0.74 -12.34
C ALA A 213 -15.65 0.20 -13.54
N GLY A 214 -14.73 1.15 -13.41
CA GLY A 214 -14.40 2.13 -14.44
C GLY A 214 -13.51 1.59 -15.56
N PRO A 215 -13.44 2.30 -16.69
CA PRO A 215 -12.55 1.93 -17.79
C PRO A 215 -11.09 2.27 -17.44
N ASN A 216 -10.17 1.55 -18.09
CA ASN A 216 -8.75 1.92 -18.08
C ASN A 216 -8.58 3.35 -18.59
N GLN A 217 -7.66 4.08 -17.98
CA GLN A 217 -7.35 5.46 -18.29
C GLN A 217 -6.00 5.53 -19.04
N PRO A 218 -5.92 6.31 -20.13
CA PRO A 218 -4.64 6.67 -20.73
C PRO A 218 -3.71 7.28 -19.69
N ALA A 219 -2.40 7.06 -19.80
CA ALA A 219 -1.43 7.49 -18.79
C ALA A 219 -1.54 8.98 -18.40
N ARG A 220 -1.81 9.86 -19.37
CA ARG A 220 -2.01 11.31 -19.17
C ARG A 220 -3.27 11.66 -18.37
N ASP A 221 -4.28 10.80 -18.40
CA ASP A 221 -5.60 11.06 -17.81
C ASP A 221 -5.73 10.47 -16.40
N ARG A 222 -4.81 9.59 -15.95
CA ARG A 222 -4.87 8.92 -14.64
C ARG A 222 -4.90 9.90 -13.45
N LYS A 223 -4.09 10.96 -13.52
CA LYS A 223 -4.03 12.00 -12.48
C LYS A 223 -5.32 12.84 -12.44
N HIS A 224 -5.87 13.18 -13.61
CA HIS A 224 -7.19 13.80 -13.74
C HIS A 224 -8.29 12.90 -13.16
N TYR A 225 -8.28 11.62 -13.54
CA TYR A 225 -9.24 10.62 -13.06
C TYR A 225 -9.17 10.46 -11.54
N PHE A 226 -7.98 10.35 -10.95
CA PHE A 226 -7.82 10.30 -9.50
C PHE A 226 -8.43 11.51 -8.79
N MET A 227 -8.09 12.73 -9.21
CA MET A 227 -8.53 13.96 -8.53
C MET A 227 -10.04 14.17 -8.63
N THR A 228 -10.62 13.93 -9.80
CA THR A 228 -12.08 14.06 -10.00
C THR A 228 -12.85 12.98 -9.25
N LEU A 229 -12.35 11.74 -9.25
CA LEU A 229 -12.96 10.65 -8.51
C LEU A 229 -12.85 10.87 -7.00
N ALA A 230 -11.73 11.38 -6.51
CA ALA A 230 -11.52 11.74 -5.11
C ALA A 230 -12.53 12.81 -4.66
N ALA A 231 -12.68 13.90 -5.42
CA ALA A 231 -13.67 14.94 -5.13
C ALA A 231 -15.10 14.39 -5.13
N ALA A 232 -15.43 13.54 -6.10
CA ALA A 232 -16.75 12.91 -6.17
C ALA A 232 -17.03 11.87 -5.07
N ILE A 233 -16.00 11.31 -4.45
CA ILE A 233 -16.13 10.39 -3.30
C ILE A 233 -16.25 11.18 -2.00
N ALA A 234 -15.42 12.22 -1.84
CA ALA A 234 -15.46 13.14 -0.71
C ALA A 234 -16.77 13.94 -0.68
N GLY A 235 -17.36 14.21 -1.85
CA GLY A 235 -18.49 15.13 -1.98
C GLY A 235 -18.06 16.59 -1.86
N GLU A 236 -16.77 16.89 -2.05
CA GLU A 236 -16.17 18.21 -1.82
C GLU A 236 -15.17 18.60 -2.92
N ASN A 237 -15.01 19.89 -3.12
CA ASN A 237 -14.05 20.47 -4.06
C ASN A 237 -12.61 20.38 -3.50
N LEU A 238 -11.90 19.31 -3.85
CA LEU A 238 -10.50 19.10 -3.45
C LEU A 238 -9.47 19.90 -4.27
N GLY A 239 -9.90 20.91 -5.03
CA GLY A 239 -9.02 21.71 -5.89
C GLY A 239 -7.91 22.44 -5.14
N ASP A 240 -8.24 23.10 -4.03
CA ASP A 240 -7.25 23.79 -3.19
C ASP A 240 -6.30 22.80 -2.53
N TYR A 241 -6.83 21.69 -2.01
CA TYR A 241 -6.04 20.60 -1.42
C TYR A 241 -4.97 20.08 -2.38
N PHE A 242 -5.35 19.68 -3.59
CA PHE A 242 -4.41 19.21 -4.61
C PHE A 242 -3.46 20.32 -5.09
N GLY A 243 -3.93 21.56 -5.15
CA GLY A 243 -3.11 22.73 -5.47
C GLY A 243 -1.99 22.94 -4.46
N LYS A 244 -2.30 22.92 -3.16
CA LYS A 244 -1.34 23.09 -2.06
C LYS A 244 -0.28 22.00 -2.00
N TRP A 245 -0.64 20.77 -2.36
CA TRP A 245 0.30 19.65 -2.52
C TRP A 245 1.20 19.77 -3.76
N GLY A 246 0.95 20.74 -4.65
CA GLY A 246 1.71 20.88 -5.90
C GLY A 246 1.34 19.82 -6.94
N ALA A 247 0.13 19.27 -6.87
CA ALA A 247 -0.35 18.28 -7.82
C ALA A 247 -0.79 18.89 -9.15
N LYS A 248 -0.90 20.23 -9.23
CA LYS A 248 -1.12 21.01 -10.46
C LYS A 248 -2.32 20.48 -11.28
N PRO A 249 -3.55 20.50 -10.72
CA PRO A 249 -4.74 20.05 -11.45
C PRO A 249 -4.94 20.89 -12.73
N GLU A 250 -5.19 20.21 -13.84
CA GLU A 250 -5.51 20.86 -15.12
C GLU A 250 -6.83 21.63 -15.04
N PRO A 251 -7.08 22.62 -15.93
CA PRO A 251 -8.33 23.37 -15.95
C PRO A 251 -9.59 22.50 -15.99
N ARG A 252 -9.58 21.42 -16.79
CA ARG A 252 -10.69 20.45 -16.84
C ARG A 252 -10.90 19.72 -15.51
N THR A 253 -9.83 19.40 -14.79
CA THR A 253 -9.89 18.74 -13.48
C THR A 253 -10.50 19.68 -12.45
N VAL A 254 -10.06 20.94 -12.44
CA VAL A 254 -10.61 21.98 -11.56
C VAL A 254 -12.10 22.19 -11.84
N ALA A 255 -12.51 22.25 -13.11
CA ALA A 255 -13.92 22.42 -13.49
C ALA A 255 -14.81 21.28 -12.97
N GLU A 256 -14.33 20.03 -13.00
CA GLU A 256 -15.06 18.88 -12.45
C GLU A 256 -15.15 18.93 -10.91
N MET A 257 -14.07 19.28 -10.22
CA MET A 257 -14.06 19.35 -8.74
C MET A 257 -14.92 20.51 -8.22
N LYS A 258 -15.00 21.63 -8.95
CA LYS A 258 -15.84 22.79 -8.60
C LYS A 258 -17.36 22.54 -8.65
N LYS A 259 -17.80 21.35 -9.09
CA LYS A 259 -19.21 20.95 -9.02
C LYS A 259 -19.64 20.57 -7.60
N PHE A 260 -18.69 20.40 -6.68
CA PHE A 260 -18.91 20.09 -5.28
C PHE A 260 -18.69 21.33 -4.40
N PRO A 261 -19.29 21.41 -3.19
CA PRO A 261 -19.02 22.49 -2.25
C PRO A 261 -17.54 22.52 -1.82
N ASP A 262 -17.06 23.71 -1.46
CA ASP A 262 -15.71 23.86 -0.91
C ASP A 262 -15.61 23.23 0.50
N PRO A 263 -14.46 22.61 0.85
CA PRO A 263 -14.21 22.11 2.19
C PRO A 263 -14.34 23.21 3.25
N THR A 264 -14.85 22.86 4.43
CA THR A 264 -14.95 23.79 5.56
C THR A 264 -13.63 24.02 6.29
N GLU A 265 -12.61 23.20 6.01
CA GLU A 265 -11.29 23.26 6.63
C GLU A 265 -10.17 22.94 5.63
N ASP A 266 -8.94 23.32 5.97
CA ASP A 266 -7.77 23.01 5.16
C ASP A 266 -7.21 21.62 5.49
N TYR A 267 -7.58 20.62 4.69
CA TYR A 267 -7.12 19.24 4.86
C TYR A 267 -5.60 19.07 4.77
N THR A 268 -4.84 20.02 4.23
CA THR A 268 -3.37 19.93 4.25
C THR A 268 -2.80 20.12 5.65
N THR A 269 -3.57 20.66 6.58
CA THR A 269 -3.20 20.84 8.00
C THR A 269 -3.53 19.63 8.88
N VAL A 270 -4.34 18.69 8.38
CA VAL A 270 -4.78 17.52 9.14
C VAL A 270 -3.58 16.62 9.44
N PRO A 271 -3.28 16.35 10.72
CA PRO A 271 -2.12 15.56 11.10
C PRO A 271 -2.31 14.09 10.74
N VAL A 272 -1.22 13.44 10.34
CA VAL A 272 -1.16 12.00 10.11
C VAL A 272 -0.10 11.36 11.01
N TYR A 273 -0.14 10.03 11.12
CA TYR A 273 0.89 9.24 11.81
C TYR A 273 1.11 9.58 13.29
N GLY A 274 0.10 10.13 13.96
CA GLY A 274 0.18 10.58 15.36
C GLY A 274 0.99 11.86 15.55
N GLY A 275 1.25 12.61 14.47
CA GLY A 275 1.84 13.93 14.52
C GLY A 275 0.90 14.99 15.10
N LYS A 276 1.46 16.18 15.34
CA LYS A 276 0.72 17.39 15.69
C LYS A 276 0.83 18.42 14.57
#